data_AF-A0A2N2BF10-F1
#
_entry.id   AF-A0A2N2BF10-F1
#
_cell.length_a   1.000
_cell.length_b   1.000
_cell.length_c   1.000
_cell.angle_alpha   90.00
_cell.angle_beta   90.00
_cell.angle_gamma   90.00
#
_symmetry.space_group_name_H-M   'P 1'
#
loop_
_entity.id
_entity.type
_entity.pdbx_description
1 polymer ?
#
loop_
_entity_poly.entity_id
_entity_poly.type
_entity_poly.pdbx_seq_one_letter_code
_entity_poly.pdbx_strand_id
1 'polypeptide(L)'
;KDVIINGDLPGLQELTKQEQELAGLLLRLEKKRVSIIEDICLVTNKVPGEMTVAKLIELLEGQKEEQGKLIIAAQHLTEVIEPLREMNKMNEQLIGQSLEFVEFTMNAIQSIKEPITSASYKPKGKSYQQGNNTNFFDAKQ
;
A
#
# COMPACT_ATOMS: atom_id res chain seq x y z
N LYS A 1 -2.66 1.35 11.36
CA LYS A 1 -1.81 0.15 11.58
C LYS A 1 -2.58 -0.96 12.31
N ASP A 2 -3.32 -0.63 13.36
CA ASP A 2 -4.02 -1.64 14.21
C ASP A 2 -5.15 -2.42 13.50
N VAL A 3 -5.81 -1.82 12.51
CA VAL A 3 -6.91 -2.45 11.77
C VAL A 3 -6.45 -3.68 10.96
N ILE A 4 -5.25 -3.62 10.36
CA ILE A 4 -4.65 -4.72 9.59
C ILE A 4 -4.19 -5.84 10.54
N ILE A 5 -3.59 -5.47 11.67
CA ILE A 5 -3.07 -6.41 12.68
C ILE A 5 -4.21 -7.16 13.38
N ASN A 6 -5.37 -6.52 13.57
CA ASN A 6 -6.53 -7.10 14.24
C ASN A 6 -7.51 -7.84 13.31
N GLY A 7 -7.27 -7.87 12.00
CA GLY A 7 -8.17 -8.54 11.04
C GLY A 7 -9.55 -7.89 10.92
N ASP A 8 -9.68 -6.60 11.23
CA ASP A 8 -10.93 -5.85 11.18
C ASP A 8 -11.27 -5.46 9.73
N LEU A 9 -11.97 -6.37 9.03
CA LEU A 9 -12.35 -6.21 7.63
C LEU A 9 -13.25 -4.98 7.39
N PRO A 10 -14.29 -4.70 8.22
CA PRO A 10 -15.08 -3.46 8.09
C PRO A 10 -14.26 -2.18 8.27
N GLY A 11 -13.37 -2.12 9.27
CA GLY A 11 -12.49 -0.97 9.48
C GLY A 11 -11.53 -0.76 8.31
N LEU A 12 -11.03 -1.84 7.71
CA LEU A 12 -10.14 -1.78 6.55
C LEU A 12 -10.88 -1.24 5.32
N GLN A 13 -12.11 -1.68 5.09
CA GLN A 13 -12.95 -1.20 3.98
C GLN A 13 -13.21 0.31 4.06
N GLU A 14 -13.54 0.82 5.25
CA GLU A 14 -13.77 2.26 5.44
C GLU A 14 -12.47 3.07 5.24
N LEU A 15 -11.35 2.59 5.77
CA LEU A 15 -10.05 3.23 5.58
C LEU A 15 -9.66 3.28 4.09
N THR A 16 -9.80 2.16 3.37
CA THR A 16 -9.51 2.08 1.93
C THR A 16 -10.40 3.02 1.13
N LYS A 17 -11.68 3.17 1.50
CA LYS A 17 -12.59 4.11 0.86
C LYS A 17 -12.11 5.56 1.03
N GLN A 18 -11.72 5.94 2.25
CA GLN A 18 -11.18 7.28 2.53
C GLN A 18 -9.88 7.53 1.76
N GLU A 19 -8.99 6.55 1.68
CA GLU A 19 -7.77 6.63 0.87
C GLU A 19 -8.08 6.82 -0.62
N GLN A 20 -9.08 6.12 -1.17
CA GLN A 20 -9.51 6.28 -2.57
C GLN A 20 -10.07 7.68 -2.85
N GLU A 21 -10.88 8.24 -1.95
CA GLU A 21 -11.42 9.59 -2.08
C GLU A 21 -10.30 10.65 -2.07
N LEU A 22 -9.35 10.53 -1.13
CA LEU A 22 -8.19 11.41 -1.05
C LEU A 22 -7.28 11.28 -2.28
N ALA A 23 -7.04 10.05 -2.76
CA ALA A 23 -6.27 9.81 -3.97
C ALA A 23 -6.96 10.44 -5.21
N GLY A 24 -8.28 10.36 -5.29
CA GLY A 24 -9.06 11.03 -6.34
C GLY A 24 -8.93 12.56 -6.29
N LEU A 25 -8.99 13.15 -5.09
CA LEU A 25 -8.76 14.58 -4.89
C LEU A 25 -7.33 14.98 -5.33
N LEU A 26 -6.33 14.21 -4.91
CA LEU A 26 -4.92 14.44 -5.23
C LEU A 26 -4.69 14.37 -6.74
N LEU A 27 -5.25 13.36 -7.42
CA LEU A 27 -5.16 13.23 -8.88
C LEU A 27 -5.75 14.45 -9.60
N ARG A 28 -6.88 14.99 -9.12
CA ARG A 28 -7.50 16.19 -9.70
C ARG A 28 -6.62 17.43 -9.49
N LEU A 29 -6.02 17.58 -8.31
CA LEU A 29 -5.09 18.67 -8.03
C LEU A 29 -3.84 18.58 -8.91
N GLU A 30 -3.32 17.36 -9.11
CA GLU A 30 -2.16 17.12 -9.97
C GLU A 30 -2.46 17.46 -11.44
N LYS A 31 -3.63 17.05 -11.95
CA LYS A 31 -4.08 17.45 -13.29
C LYS A 31 -4.16 18.98 -13.44
N LYS A 32 -4.67 19.67 -12.42
CA LYS A 32 -4.70 21.15 -12.41
C LYS A 32 -3.30 21.74 -12.41
N ARG A 33 -2.38 21.17 -11.62
CA ARG A 33 -0.96 21.58 -11.61
C ARG A 33 -0.35 21.46 -13.00
N VAL A 34 -0.50 20.31 -13.66
CA VAL A 34 0.00 20.08 -15.02
C VAL A 34 -0.57 21.08 -16.01
N SER A 35 -1.89 21.31 -16.00
CA SER A 35 -2.54 22.29 -16.88
C SER A 35 -2.00 23.71 -16.68
N ILE A 36 -1.77 24.14 -15.43
CA ILE A 36 -1.18 25.46 -15.16
C ILE A 36 0.25 25.54 -15.70
N ILE A 37 1.03 24.46 -15.54
CA ILE A 37 2.40 24.39 -16.08
C ILE A 37 2.39 24.47 -17.61
N GLU A 38 1.46 23.79 -18.28
CA GLU A 38 1.27 23.85 -19.73
C GLU A 38 0.95 25.27 -20.20
N ASP A 39 0.04 25.98 -19.51
CA ASP A 39 -0.30 27.37 -19.81
C ASP A 39 0.92 28.31 -19.66
N ILE A 40 1.70 28.12 -18.59
CA ILE A 40 2.94 28.89 -18.38
C ILE A 40 3.95 28.59 -19.49
N CYS A 41 4.08 27.33 -19.90
CA CYS A 41 4.97 26.93 -21.00
C CYS A 41 4.55 27.58 -22.32
N LEU A 42 3.24 27.65 -22.59
CA LEU A 42 2.70 28.33 -23.77
C LEU A 42 3.08 29.81 -23.79
N VAL A 43 2.90 30.53 -22.67
CA VAL A 43 3.21 31.97 -22.57
C VAL A 43 4.72 32.23 -22.59
N THR A 44 5.51 31.34 -22.01
CA THR A 44 6.99 31.48 -21.94
C THR A 44 7.71 30.87 -23.14
N ASN A 45 6.97 30.32 -24.10
CA ASN A 45 7.47 29.62 -25.29
C ASN A 45 8.48 28.50 -24.96
N LYS A 46 8.13 27.67 -23.97
CA LYS A 46 8.93 26.52 -23.48
C LYS A 46 8.19 25.21 -23.69
N VAL A 47 8.93 24.10 -23.61
CA VAL A 47 8.39 22.76 -23.79
C VAL A 47 7.75 22.26 -22.49
N PRO A 48 6.45 21.91 -22.47
CA PRO A 48 5.75 21.48 -21.24
C PRO A 48 6.32 20.21 -20.61
N GLY A 49 6.74 19.25 -21.44
CA GLY A 49 7.21 17.94 -20.98
C GLY A 49 8.50 17.97 -20.14
N GLU A 50 9.26 19.06 -20.21
CA GLU A 50 10.49 19.23 -19.43
C GLU A 50 10.34 20.22 -18.28
N MET A 51 9.17 20.85 -18.12
CA MET A 51 8.94 21.91 -17.15
C MET A 51 8.64 21.34 -15.76
N THR A 52 9.50 21.65 -14.80
CA THR A 52 9.34 21.25 -13.39
C THR A 52 9.11 22.48 -12.52
N VAL A 53 8.59 22.28 -11.30
CA VAL A 53 8.47 23.38 -10.32
C VAL A 53 9.84 24.00 -10.01
N ALA A 54 10.91 23.22 -10.00
CA ALA A 54 12.28 23.72 -9.84
C ALA A 54 12.69 24.66 -11.00
N LYS A 55 12.42 24.27 -12.26
CA LYS A 55 12.66 25.13 -13.42
C LYS A 55 11.78 26.37 -13.40
N LEU A 56 10.53 26.28 -12.93
CA LEU A 56 9.67 27.45 -12.74
C LEU A 56 10.23 28.44 -11.72
N ILE A 57 10.84 27.95 -10.65
CA ILE A 57 11.54 28.79 -9.65
C ILE A 57 12.74 29.49 -10.30
N GLU A 58 13.49 28.82 -11.18
CA GLU A 58 14.57 29.45 -11.96
C GLU A 58 14.04 30.50 -12.93
N LEU A 59 12.88 30.29 -13.56
CA LEU A 59 12.27 31.27 -14.46
C LEU A 59 11.79 32.55 -13.77
N LEU A 60 11.57 32.48 -12.45
CA LEU A 60 11.24 33.64 -11.61
C LEU A 60 12.49 34.37 -11.10
N GLU A 61 13.68 34.07 -11.63
CA GLU A 61 14.90 34.79 -11.30
C GLU A 61 14.74 36.29 -11.56
N GLY A 62 14.94 37.10 -10.51
CA GLY A 62 14.67 38.54 -10.52
C GLY A 62 13.35 38.95 -9.85
N GLN A 63 12.42 38.02 -9.61
CA GLN A 63 11.16 38.24 -8.88
C GLN A 63 11.19 37.56 -7.51
N LYS A 64 12.02 38.08 -6.60
CA LYS A 64 12.33 37.43 -5.31
C LYS A 64 11.11 37.09 -4.45
N GLU A 65 10.06 37.92 -4.49
CA GLU A 65 8.85 37.70 -3.70
C GLU A 65 8.07 36.47 -4.20
N GLU A 66 7.75 36.43 -5.51
CA GLU A 66 7.01 35.31 -6.11
C GLU A 66 7.82 34.01 -6.13
N GLN A 67 9.14 34.12 -6.37
CA GLN A 67 10.06 33.00 -6.24
C GLN A 67 10.03 32.41 -4.83
N GLY A 68 10.08 33.26 -3.79
CA GLY A 68 10.01 32.83 -2.39
C GLY A 68 8.70 32.12 -2.07
N LYS A 69 7.55 32.66 -2.51
CA LYS A 69 6.23 32.04 -2.33
C LYS A 69 6.17 30.65 -2.97
N LEU A 70 6.69 30.50 -4.18
CA LEU A 70 6.70 29.22 -4.90
C LEU A 70 7.62 28.19 -4.23
N ILE A 71 8.79 28.61 -3.74
CA ILE A 71 9.71 27.74 -2.98
C ILE A 71 9.03 27.20 -1.72
N ILE A 72 8.39 28.06 -0.93
CA ILE A 72 7.70 27.65 0.31
C ILE A 72 6.59 26.65 -0.01
N ALA A 73 5.78 26.92 -1.03
CA ALA A 73 4.73 26.01 -1.46
C ALA A 73 5.28 24.66 -1.93
N ALA A 74 6.38 24.65 -2.67
CA ALA A 74 7.03 23.43 -3.15
C ALA A 74 7.64 22.61 -2.00
N GLN A 75 8.26 23.27 -1.02
CA GLN A 75 8.77 22.62 0.19
C GLN A 75 7.65 21.96 0.97
N HIS A 76 6.59 22.70 1.29
CA HIS A 76 5.45 22.17 2.02
C HIS A 76 4.80 20.98 1.29
N LEU A 77 4.68 21.05 -0.03
CA LEU A 77 4.17 19.93 -0.83
C LEU A 77 5.08 18.69 -0.71
N THR A 78 6.40 18.88 -0.76
CA THR A 78 7.37 17.79 -0.65
C THR A 78 7.35 17.16 0.75
N GLU A 79 7.27 17.98 1.79
CA GLU A 79 7.17 17.54 3.20
C GLU A 79 5.92 16.69 3.47
N VAL A 80 4.83 16.93 2.76
CA VAL A 80 3.59 16.15 2.89
C VAL A 80 3.61 14.89 2.02
N ILE A 81 4.12 14.97 0.78
CA ILE A 81 4.09 13.83 -0.16
C ILE A 81 5.06 12.72 0.24
N GLU A 82 6.27 13.04 0.71
CA GLU A 82 7.26 12.01 1.03
C GLU A 82 6.79 11.04 2.13
N PRO A 83 6.28 11.50 3.28
CA PRO A 83 5.72 10.61 4.31
C PRO A 83 4.51 9.82 3.81
N LEU A 84 3.64 10.42 2.99
CA LEU A 84 2.51 9.71 2.39
C LEU A 84 2.97 8.57 1.48
N ARG A 85 4.02 8.79 0.70
CA ARG A 85 4.63 7.76 -0.17
C ARG A 85 5.23 6.63 0.66
N GLU A 86 5.92 6.95 1.75
CA GLU A 86 6.47 5.95 2.67
C GLU A 86 5.37 5.14 3.35
N MET A 87 4.31 5.79 3.81
CA MET A 87 3.16 5.13 4.43
C MET A 87 2.43 4.22 3.44
N ASN A 88 2.27 4.65 2.19
CA ASN A 88 1.66 3.84 1.14
C ASN A 88 2.50 2.58 0.84
N LYS A 89 3.82 2.72 0.70
CA LYS A 89 4.72 1.55 0.53
C LYS A 89 4.66 0.59 1.71
N MET A 90 4.61 1.10 2.93
CA MET A 90 4.49 0.27 4.12
C MET A 90 3.14 -0.46 4.16
N ASN A 91 2.05 0.20 3.77
CA ASN A 91 0.73 -0.45 3.64
C ASN A 91 0.75 -1.54 2.57
N GLU A 92 1.38 -1.31 1.42
CA GLU A 92 1.56 -2.30 0.36
C GLU A 92 2.31 -3.54 0.86
N GLN A 93 3.40 -3.34 1.62
CA GLN A 93 4.15 -4.44 2.26
C GLN A 93 3.33 -5.22 3.29
N LEU A 94 2.60 -4.53 4.17
CA LEU A 94 1.76 -5.17 5.20
C LEU A 94 0.62 -5.99 4.57
N ILE A 95 0.00 -5.48 3.51
CA ILE A 95 -1.03 -6.20 2.76
C ILE A 95 -0.42 -7.44 2.09
N GLY A 96 0.76 -7.32 1.48
CA GLY A 96 1.49 -8.44 0.90
C GLY A 96 1.76 -9.55 1.92
N GLN A 97 2.32 -9.19 3.08
CA GLN A 97 2.58 -10.15 4.18
C GLN A 97 1.30 -10.80 4.71
N SER A 98 0.20 -10.05 4.79
CA SER A 98 -1.09 -10.59 5.22
C SER A 98 -1.65 -11.60 4.22
N LEU A 99 -1.49 -11.36 2.91
CA LEU A 99 -1.88 -12.30 1.86
C LEU A 99 -1.01 -13.57 1.89
N GLU A 100 0.31 -13.43 2.05
CA GLU A 100 1.22 -14.58 2.20
C GLU A 100 0.84 -15.45 3.41
N PHE A 101 0.47 -14.83 4.53
CA PHE A 101 0.02 -15.56 5.72
C PHE A 101 -1.30 -16.29 5.49
N VAL A 102 -2.26 -15.68 4.78
CA VAL A 102 -3.53 -16.33 4.42
C VAL A 102 -3.29 -17.49 3.46
N GLU A 103 -2.41 -17.33 2.47
CA GLU A 103 -2.03 -18.39 1.54
C GLU A 103 -1.35 -19.55 2.25
N PHE A 104 -0.37 -19.28 3.11
CA PHE A 104 0.26 -20.28 3.97
C PHE A 104 -0.77 -21.04 4.81
N THR A 105 -1.69 -20.31 5.45
CA THR A 105 -2.77 -20.90 6.26
C THR A 105 -3.70 -21.77 5.41
N MET A 106 -4.06 -21.33 4.20
CA MET A 106 -4.87 -22.13 3.27
C MET A 106 -4.14 -23.38 2.82
N ASN A 107 -2.85 -23.30 2.49
CA ASN A 107 -2.04 -24.45 2.09
C ASN A 107 -1.89 -25.45 3.24
N ALA A 108 -1.74 -24.98 4.48
CA ALA A 108 -1.75 -25.83 5.67
C ALA A 108 -3.11 -26.51 5.90
N ILE A 109 -4.24 -25.80 5.71
CA ILE A 109 -5.57 -26.42 5.80
C ILE A 109 -5.81 -27.42 4.67
N GLN A 110 -5.35 -27.13 3.45
CA GLN A 110 -5.48 -28.01 2.30
C GLN A 110 -4.63 -29.26 2.46
N SER A 111 -3.40 -29.18 3.00
CA SER A 111 -2.59 -30.37 3.30
C SER A 111 -3.15 -31.21 4.44
N ILE A 112 -3.89 -30.62 5.39
CA ILE A 112 -4.68 -31.35 6.39
C ILE A 112 -5.91 -32.02 5.75
N LYS A 113 -6.50 -31.39 4.73
CA LYS A 113 -7.66 -31.89 3.98
C LYS A 113 -7.30 -32.86 2.86
N GLU A 114 -6.05 -32.88 2.38
CA GLU A 114 -5.52 -33.97 1.56
C GLU A 114 -5.69 -35.23 2.40
N PRO A 115 -6.66 -36.07 2.03
CA PRO A 115 -7.07 -37.09 2.94
C PRO A 115 -5.92 -38.07 3.04
N ILE A 116 -5.65 -38.51 4.28
CA ILE A 116 -4.98 -39.76 4.62
C ILE A 116 -5.65 -40.89 3.81
N THR A 117 -5.32 -40.99 2.52
CA THR A 117 -5.93 -41.91 1.55
C THR A 117 -4.88 -42.68 0.77
N SER A 118 -3.60 -42.35 0.93
CA SER A 118 -2.49 -43.19 0.43
C SER A 118 -1.90 -44.14 1.48
N ALA A 119 -2.30 -44.08 2.75
CA ALA A 119 -1.91 -45.07 3.75
C ALA A 119 -2.95 -46.20 3.85
N SER A 120 -3.04 -47.01 2.78
CA SER A 120 -3.74 -48.29 2.83
C SER A 120 -3.02 -49.26 3.76
N TYR A 121 -3.42 -49.30 5.04
CA TYR A 121 -3.20 -50.44 5.93
C TYR A 121 -4.43 -50.67 6.81
N LYS A 122 -5.19 -51.71 6.48
CA LYS A 122 -6.01 -52.51 7.41
C LYS A 122 -5.81 -53.98 7.02
N PRO A 123 -5.89 -54.98 7.92
CA PRO A 123 -6.60 -55.01 9.21
C PRO A 123 -5.75 -55.57 10.38
N LYS A 124 -6.05 -55.40 11.67
CA LYS A 124 -7.22 -55.89 12.43
C LYS A 124 -7.22 -55.26 13.82
N GLY A 125 -8.41 -54.99 14.36
CA GLY A 125 -8.65 -55.11 15.81
C GLY A 125 -8.99 -53.83 16.55
N LYS A 126 -10.28 -53.71 16.86
CA LYS A 126 -10.90 -52.95 17.97
C LYS A 126 -10.89 -51.42 17.91
N SER A 127 -12.10 -50.91 17.80
CA SER A 127 -12.52 -49.52 17.98
C SER A 127 -12.05 -48.95 19.33
N TYR A 128 -11.42 -47.78 19.29
CA TYR A 128 -11.49 -46.80 20.39
C TYR A 128 -11.56 -45.39 19.77
N GLN A 129 -12.73 -44.77 19.95
CA GLN A 129 -12.93 -43.33 19.88
C GLN A 129 -12.31 -42.73 21.15
N GLN A 130 -11.19 -41.99 21.07
CA GLN A 130 -10.87 -40.96 22.06
C GLN A 130 -9.68 -40.10 21.63
N GLY A 131 -9.83 -38.78 21.70
CA GLY A 131 -8.73 -37.86 21.97
C GLY A 131 -8.35 -36.90 20.85
N ASN A 132 -9.10 -35.80 20.74
CA ASN A 132 -8.55 -34.52 20.33
C ASN A 132 -7.34 -34.21 21.22
N ASN A 133 -6.11 -34.29 20.69
CA ASN A 133 -5.00 -33.49 21.19
C ASN A 133 -3.91 -33.39 20.13
N THR A 134 -4.09 -32.48 19.18
CA THR A 134 -3.04 -32.10 18.25
C THR A 134 -2.15 -31.06 18.92
N ASN A 135 -1.07 -31.52 19.55
CA ASN A 135 0.04 -30.68 19.96
C ASN A 135 0.76 -30.17 18.70
N PHE A 136 0.33 -29.01 18.18
CA PHE A 136 0.94 -28.31 17.03
C PHE A 136 2.17 -27.46 17.41
N PHE A 137 2.72 -27.65 18.61
CA PHE A 137 3.95 -27.02 19.07
C PHE A 137 4.92 -28.11 19.55
N ASP A 138 5.59 -28.81 18.63
CA ASP A 138 6.88 -29.44 18.95
C ASP A 138 7.98 -28.56 18.34
N ALA A 139 8.44 -27.61 19.16
CA ALA A 139 9.62 -26.82 18.89
C ALA A 139 10.86 -27.72 19.03
N LYS A 140 11.53 -28.01 17.91
CA LYS A 140 12.91 -28.50 17.92
C LYS A 140 13.81 -27.46 17.26
N GLN A 141 14.52 -26.79 18.18
CA GLN A 141 15.91 -26.28 18.16
C GLN A 141 16.56 -26.10 16.79
#